data_AF-A0A352XKU7-F1
#
_entry.id   AF-A0A352XKU7-F1
#
_cell.length_a   1.000
_cell.length_b   1.000
_cell.length_c   1.000
_cell.angle_alpha   90.00
_cell.angle_beta   90.00
_cell.angle_gamma   90.00
#
_symmetry.space_group_name_H-M   'P 1'
#
loop_
_entity.id
_entity.type
_entity.pdbx_description
1 polymer ?
#
loop_
_entity_poly.entity_id
_entity_poly.type
_entity_poly.pdbx_seq_one_letter_code
_entity_poly.pdbx_strand_id
1 'polypeptide(L)'
;PLGSVWRRTAEFVIHNIGPTGICFNYADGGMRKNYPTAAQSFLASKFPESDLPNIVRAHLNTYLDQPFSQGGASDVRFHPLHLLWLPTATAKRQPTRTYDLFHGLQDVAFARTNWSNHAAWLAIKGGTGAASHGHLDVGSFIYESQAHRWFIDMGKEGYNLPGYFGKQRWDYFRLNNRSHNTLVINDQIQSTPAKGCPISPWNPINSGAIECVIDLTTAYSSQADKATRMVRFSPTSGETRITDVILKPRGPVRWAVVIDSAFTIQGKKITLTNKGKKLTLTRHDSHGGDWQEFSLKPPTSAENPNIGYRMIGFTVPAAEKLSLDVSWR
;
A
#
# COMPACT_ATOMS: atom_id res chain seq x y z
N PRO A 1 -2.68 -5.07 -27.53
CA PRO A 1 -2.71 -3.84 -28.38
C PRO A 1 -2.31 -2.62 -27.55
N LEU A 2 -1.57 -1.65 -28.10
CA LEU A 2 -1.14 -0.46 -27.35
C LEU A 2 -2.31 0.27 -26.67
N GLY A 3 -3.47 0.32 -27.31
CA GLY A 3 -4.69 0.92 -26.73
C GLY A 3 -5.15 0.28 -25.41
N SER A 4 -4.92 -1.02 -25.19
CA SER A 4 -5.27 -1.66 -23.92
C SER A 4 -4.29 -1.28 -22.80
N VAL A 5 -3.00 -1.12 -23.11
CA VAL A 5 -1.97 -0.71 -22.13
C VAL A 5 -2.25 0.71 -21.65
N TRP A 6 -2.50 1.66 -22.57
CA TRP A 6 -2.80 3.05 -22.21
C TRP A 6 -4.05 3.18 -21.33
N ARG A 7 -5.09 2.39 -21.61
CA ARG A 7 -6.30 2.34 -20.76
C ARG A 7 -5.99 1.82 -19.36
N ARG A 8 -5.25 0.71 -19.25
CA ARG A 8 -4.83 0.15 -17.96
C ARG A 8 -3.96 1.11 -17.17
N THR A 9 -3.06 1.86 -17.82
CA THR A 9 -2.26 2.91 -17.16
C THR A 9 -3.14 4.02 -16.59
N ALA A 10 -4.16 4.43 -17.33
CA ALA A 10 -5.09 5.46 -16.88
C ALA A 10 -5.96 4.97 -15.70
N GLU A 11 -6.48 3.74 -15.78
CA GLU A 11 -7.20 3.09 -14.66
C GLU A 11 -6.29 2.95 -13.42
N PHE A 12 -5.04 2.54 -13.60
CA PHE A 12 -4.06 2.43 -12.50
C PHE A 12 -3.92 3.75 -11.75
N VAL A 13 -3.75 4.86 -12.47
CA VAL A 13 -3.64 6.21 -11.88
C VAL A 13 -4.80 6.50 -10.93
N ILE A 14 -6.02 6.12 -11.31
CA ILE A 14 -7.20 6.32 -10.48
C ILE A 14 -7.16 5.42 -9.24
N HIS A 15 -6.96 4.11 -9.44
CA HIS A 15 -7.04 3.12 -8.37
C HIS A 15 -5.93 3.30 -7.31
N ASN A 16 -4.78 3.83 -7.73
CA ASN A 16 -3.62 4.10 -6.90
C ASN A 16 -3.84 5.23 -5.87
N ILE A 17 -4.89 6.04 -6.00
CA ILE A 17 -5.16 7.17 -5.10
C ILE A 17 -6.23 6.78 -4.09
N GLY A 18 -5.87 6.79 -2.81
CA GLY A 18 -6.79 6.53 -1.71
C GLY A 18 -7.76 7.70 -1.43
N PRO A 19 -8.78 7.49 -0.59
CA PRO A 19 -9.77 8.50 -0.20
C PRO A 19 -9.18 9.75 0.50
N THR A 20 -7.97 9.64 1.07
CA THR A 20 -7.23 10.81 1.60
C THR A 20 -6.59 11.68 0.51
N GLY A 21 -6.63 11.22 -0.75
CA GLY A 21 -5.94 11.82 -1.89
C GLY A 21 -4.46 11.45 -1.97
N ILE A 22 -3.95 10.59 -1.09
CA ILE A 22 -2.56 10.13 -1.10
C ILE A 22 -2.45 8.85 -1.93
N CYS A 23 -1.40 8.71 -2.74
CA CYS A 23 -1.17 7.50 -3.53
C CYS A 23 -0.68 6.31 -2.67
N PHE A 24 -0.76 5.07 -3.17
CA PHE A 24 0.00 3.97 -2.61
C PHE A 24 1.49 4.24 -2.88
N ASN A 25 2.15 4.85 -1.91
CA ASN A 25 3.51 5.37 -2.02
C ASN A 25 4.58 4.27 -1.83
N TYR A 26 4.40 3.13 -2.52
CA TYR A 26 5.41 2.08 -2.57
C TYR A 26 6.68 2.55 -3.29
N ALA A 27 7.77 1.78 -3.14
CA ALA A 27 9.07 2.16 -3.68
C ALA A 27 9.48 3.56 -3.16
N ASP A 28 10.23 4.33 -3.94
CA ASP A 28 10.64 5.68 -3.54
C ASP A 28 9.49 6.72 -3.52
N GLY A 29 8.23 6.28 -3.56
CA GLY A 29 7.06 7.11 -3.43
C GLY A 29 7.02 7.82 -2.07
N GLY A 30 6.76 9.13 -2.10
CA GLY A 30 6.49 9.88 -0.87
C GLY A 30 5.01 9.84 -0.50
N MET A 31 4.70 9.90 0.80
CA MET A 31 3.33 10.08 1.30
C MET A 31 2.85 11.52 1.01
N ARG A 32 2.40 11.77 -0.22
CA ARG A 32 1.98 13.09 -0.71
C ARG A 32 0.60 13.02 -1.35
N LYS A 33 -0.17 14.10 -1.22
CA LYS A 33 -1.40 14.27 -1.99
C LYS A 33 -1.08 14.23 -3.47
N ASN A 34 -1.86 13.47 -4.23
CA ASN A 34 -1.73 13.40 -5.68
C ASN A 34 -2.36 14.63 -6.31
N TYR A 35 -1.57 15.35 -7.09
CA TYR A 35 -2.03 16.41 -7.97
C TYR A 35 -1.97 15.92 -9.41
N PRO A 36 -3.04 16.07 -10.20
CA PRO A 36 -3.05 15.46 -11.51
C PRO A 36 -2.05 16.16 -12.43
N THR A 37 -1.26 15.39 -13.16
CA THR A 37 -0.32 15.93 -14.16
C THR A 37 -1.00 16.15 -15.51
N ALA A 38 -0.41 16.97 -16.37
CA ALA A 38 -0.89 17.15 -17.74
C ALA A 38 -0.91 15.83 -18.53
N ALA A 39 0.01 14.90 -18.22
CA ALA A 39 0.00 13.55 -18.80
C ALA A 39 -1.27 12.77 -18.43
N GLN A 40 -1.79 12.92 -17.21
CA GLN A 40 -3.06 12.30 -16.81
C GLN A 40 -4.25 12.96 -17.50
N SER A 41 -4.19 14.26 -17.78
CA SER A 41 -5.20 14.93 -18.63
C SER A 41 -5.17 14.40 -20.06
N PHE A 42 -3.98 14.27 -20.65
CA PHE A 42 -3.81 13.64 -21.97
C PHE A 42 -4.36 12.21 -22.00
N LEU A 43 -4.06 11.38 -21.00
CA LEU A 43 -4.62 10.03 -20.92
C LEU A 43 -6.15 10.06 -20.83
N ALA A 44 -6.73 10.90 -19.97
CA ALA A 44 -8.17 11.04 -19.85
C ALA A 44 -8.83 11.49 -21.16
N SER A 45 -8.16 12.35 -21.94
CA SER A 45 -8.66 12.82 -23.24
C SER A 45 -8.68 11.73 -24.31
N LYS A 46 -7.94 10.63 -24.14
CA LYS A 46 -7.97 9.47 -25.03
C LYS A 46 -9.09 8.48 -24.71
N PHE A 47 -9.75 8.64 -23.55
CA PHE A 47 -10.82 7.76 -23.08
C PHE A 47 -12.05 8.57 -22.60
N PRO A 48 -12.63 9.42 -23.46
CA PRO A 48 -13.74 10.31 -23.09
C PRO A 48 -15.01 9.58 -22.65
N GLU A 49 -15.17 8.30 -22.99
CA GLU A 49 -16.30 7.45 -22.60
C GLU A 49 -16.21 6.90 -21.17
N SER A 50 -15.04 7.03 -20.53
CA SER A 50 -14.75 6.54 -19.18
C SER A 50 -14.99 7.58 -18.08
N ASP A 51 -14.72 7.20 -16.82
CA ASP A 51 -14.78 8.10 -15.66
C ASP A 51 -13.54 8.99 -15.49
N LEU A 52 -12.47 8.72 -16.24
CA LEU A 52 -11.20 9.43 -16.18
C LEU A 52 -11.33 10.96 -16.33
N PRO A 53 -12.13 11.50 -17.29
CA PRO A 53 -12.33 12.94 -17.41
C PRO A 53 -12.83 13.59 -16.12
N ASN A 54 -13.86 13.00 -15.48
CA ASN A 54 -14.45 13.57 -14.28
C ASN A 54 -13.50 13.51 -13.08
N ILE A 55 -12.74 12.43 -12.94
CA ILE A 55 -11.78 12.26 -11.83
C ILE A 55 -10.61 13.22 -11.95
N VAL A 56 -9.99 13.31 -13.13
CA VAL A 56 -8.87 14.25 -13.36
C VAL A 56 -9.32 15.69 -13.11
N ARG A 57 -10.53 16.06 -13.59
CA ARG A 57 -11.10 17.39 -13.32
C ARG A 57 -11.36 17.63 -11.84
N ALA A 58 -11.95 16.67 -11.12
CA ALA A 58 -12.21 16.81 -9.69
C ALA A 58 -10.91 17.01 -8.88
N HIS A 59 -9.89 16.20 -9.15
CA HIS A 59 -8.58 16.34 -8.52
C HIS A 59 -7.89 17.66 -8.89
N LEU A 60 -8.01 18.10 -10.14
CA LEU A 60 -7.42 19.36 -10.60
C LEU A 60 -8.11 20.55 -9.92
N ASN A 61 -9.44 20.55 -9.82
CA ASN A 61 -10.18 21.58 -9.09
C ASN A 61 -9.74 21.65 -7.62
N THR A 62 -9.65 20.50 -6.93
CA THR A 62 -9.17 20.45 -5.54
C THR A 62 -7.74 20.97 -5.37
N TYR A 63 -6.91 20.85 -6.41
CA TYR A 63 -5.58 21.46 -6.42
C TYR A 63 -5.65 22.98 -6.61
N LEU A 64 -6.41 23.46 -7.60
CA LEU A 64 -6.53 24.87 -7.92
C LEU A 64 -7.18 25.70 -6.79
N ASP A 65 -8.02 25.07 -5.96
CA ASP A 65 -8.61 25.68 -4.77
C ASP A 65 -7.59 25.90 -3.63
N GLN A 66 -6.38 25.34 -3.72
CA GLN A 66 -5.35 25.53 -2.70
C GLN A 66 -4.55 26.82 -2.97
N PRO A 67 -4.15 27.57 -1.93
CA PRO A 67 -3.27 28.72 -2.09
C PRO A 67 -1.99 28.31 -2.82
N PHE A 68 -1.60 29.06 -3.84
CA PHE A 68 -0.33 28.84 -4.51
C PHE A 68 0.80 28.98 -3.49
N SER A 69 1.51 27.89 -3.22
CA SER A 69 2.68 27.90 -2.35
C SER A 69 3.95 27.79 -3.19
N GLN A 70 4.78 28.83 -3.14
CA GLN A 70 6.08 28.94 -3.83
C GLN A 70 7.10 27.87 -3.42
N GLY A 71 6.78 26.98 -2.47
CA GLY A 71 7.67 25.91 -1.97
C GLY A 71 7.11 24.49 -2.09
N GLY A 72 5.98 24.29 -2.77
CA GLY A 72 5.37 22.98 -2.94
C GLY A 72 6.17 22.11 -3.92
N ALA A 73 6.53 20.89 -3.50
CA ALA A 73 7.28 19.90 -4.29
C ALA A 73 6.52 19.34 -5.52
N SER A 74 5.44 20.00 -5.96
CA SER A 74 4.75 19.68 -7.20
C SER A 74 5.42 20.43 -8.34
N ASP A 75 5.96 19.70 -9.31
CA ASP A 75 6.49 20.28 -10.54
C ASP A 75 5.35 20.91 -11.36
N VAL A 76 5.07 22.19 -11.11
CA VAL A 76 4.03 22.96 -11.80
C VAL A 76 4.47 23.43 -13.18
N ARG A 77 5.72 23.17 -13.60
CA ARG A 77 6.29 23.65 -14.88
C ARG A 77 5.46 23.22 -16.08
N PHE A 78 4.76 22.08 -15.96
CA PHE A 78 3.93 21.51 -17.01
C PHE A 78 2.42 21.76 -16.84
N HIS A 79 1.99 22.52 -15.83
CA HIS A 79 0.57 22.78 -15.60
C HIS A 79 -0.14 23.51 -16.76
N PRO A 80 0.49 24.46 -17.47
CA PRO A 80 -0.15 25.07 -18.64
C PRO A 80 -0.59 24.05 -19.72
N LEU A 81 0.04 22.86 -19.78
CA LEU A 81 -0.34 21.81 -20.71
C LEU A 81 -1.71 21.18 -20.41
N HIS A 82 -2.28 21.38 -19.20
CA HIS A 82 -3.68 21.03 -18.94
C HIS A 82 -4.64 21.78 -19.87
N LEU A 83 -4.31 23.01 -20.30
CA LEU A 83 -5.15 23.78 -21.23
C LEU A 83 -5.31 23.08 -22.59
N LEU A 84 -4.33 22.28 -22.99
CA LEU A 84 -4.35 21.56 -24.27
C LEU A 84 -5.12 20.23 -24.18
N TRP A 85 -5.08 19.58 -23.02
CA TRP A 85 -5.45 18.17 -22.91
C TRP A 85 -6.53 17.87 -21.86
N LEU A 86 -6.98 18.85 -21.07
CA LEU A 86 -8.05 18.62 -20.10
C LEU A 86 -9.37 18.31 -20.85
N PRO A 87 -9.90 17.08 -20.77
CA PRO A 87 -11.15 16.77 -21.45
C PRO A 87 -12.33 17.53 -20.84
N THR A 88 -13.38 17.71 -21.63
CA THR A 88 -14.68 18.16 -21.14
C THR A 88 -15.21 17.18 -20.10
N ALA A 89 -15.92 17.70 -19.08
CA ALA A 89 -16.62 16.83 -18.14
C ALA A 89 -17.67 15.99 -18.89
N THR A 90 -17.85 14.75 -18.47
CA THR A 90 -18.87 13.85 -19.02
C THR A 90 -20.10 13.85 -18.11
N ALA A 91 -21.26 13.42 -18.62
CA ALA A 91 -22.42 13.17 -17.75
C ALA A 91 -21.96 12.27 -16.59
N LYS A 92 -22.24 12.67 -15.34
CA LYS A 92 -21.66 12.07 -14.13
C LYS A 92 -21.69 10.55 -14.20
N ARG A 93 -20.51 9.94 -14.30
CA ARG A 93 -20.26 8.54 -14.06
C ARG A 93 -19.19 8.45 -12.97
N GLN A 94 -19.43 7.59 -11.99
CA GLN A 94 -18.42 7.15 -11.02
C GLN A 94 -17.84 5.85 -11.55
N PRO A 95 -16.55 5.56 -11.36
CA PRO A 95 -16.01 4.28 -11.80
C PRO A 95 -16.77 3.12 -11.21
N THR A 96 -17.18 2.21 -12.07
CA THR A 96 -18.00 1.06 -11.67
C THR A 96 -17.18 0.01 -10.93
N ARG A 97 -15.87 -0.07 -11.22
CA ARG A 97 -14.96 -1.04 -10.60
C ARG A 97 -14.44 -0.52 -9.27
N THR A 98 -14.75 -1.22 -8.19
CA THR A 98 -14.25 -0.87 -6.86
C THR A 98 -13.01 -1.66 -6.46
N TYR A 99 -12.52 -2.55 -7.32
CA TYR A 99 -11.29 -3.29 -7.12
C TYR A 99 -10.66 -3.63 -8.46
N ASP A 100 -9.33 -3.72 -8.49
CA ASP A 100 -8.58 -4.10 -9.69
C ASP A 100 -7.18 -4.60 -9.32
N LEU A 101 -6.52 -5.24 -10.28
CA LEU A 101 -5.16 -5.78 -10.20
C LEU A 101 -4.35 -5.31 -11.40
N PHE A 102 -3.21 -4.68 -11.15
CA PHE A 102 -2.28 -4.23 -12.18
C PHE A 102 -1.00 -5.03 -12.09
N HIS A 103 -0.67 -5.72 -13.18
CA HIS A 103 0.54 -6.52 -13.29
C HIS A 103 1.73 -5.72 -13.80
N GLY A 104 2.92 -6.07 -13.33
CA GLY A 104 4.18 -5.51 -13.80
C GLY A 104 5.37 -6.12 -13.06
N LEU A 105 6.54 -5.46 -13.10
CA LEU A 105 7.61 -5.81 -12.16
C LEU A 105 7.18 -5.61 -10.69
N GLN A 106 6.24 -4.68 -10.49
CA GLN A 106 5.60 -4.38 -9.23
C GLN A 106 4.10 -4.61 -9.39
N ASP A 107 3.62 -5.80 -9.04
CA ASP A 107 2.18 -6.07 -9.01
C ASP A 107 1.53 -5.26 -7.90
N VAL A 108 0.34 -4.72 -8.17
CA VAL A 108 -0.43 -3.96 -7.19
C VAL A 108 -1.91 -4.26 -7.34
N ALA A 109 -2.56 -4.55 -6.22
CA ALA A 109 -3.99 -4.76 -6.15
C ALA A 109 -4.64 -3.70 -5.27
N PHE A 110 -5.81 -3.24 -5.69
CA PHE A 110 -6.58 -2.22 -4.98
C PHE A 110 -8.01 -2.71 -4.76
N ALA A 111 -8.60 -2.30 -3.64
CA ALA A 111 -10.02 -2.47 -3.35
C ALA A 111 -10.56 -1.26 -2.59
N ARG A 112 -11.82 -0.89 -2.80
CA ARG A 112 -12.53 0.16 -2.06
C ARG A 112 -14.00 -0.13 -1.90
N THR A 113 -14.66 0.55 -0.96
CA THR A 113 -16.12 0.46 -0.83
C THR A 113 -16.85 1.34 -1.83
N ASN A 114 -16.33 2.54 -2.09
CA ASN A 114 -16.84 3.49 -3.07
C ASN A 114 -15.78 4.56 -3.39
N TRP A 115 -16.15 5.60 -4.12
CA TRP A 115 -15.25 6.69 -4.56
C TRP A 115 -15.32 7.97 -3.71
N SER A 116 -16.05 7.94 -2.59
CA SER A 116 -16.07 9.07 -1.67
C SER A 116 -14.76 9.20 -0.89
N ASN A 117 -14.52 10.38 -0.33
CA ASN A 117 -13.40 10.65 0.58
C ASN A 117 -13.51 9.94 1.94
N HIS A 118 -14.60 9.22 2.23
CA HIS A 118 -14.77 8.42 3.45
C HIS A 118 -14.73 6.91 3.18
N ALA A 119 -14.55 6.49 1.93
CA ALA A 119 -14.48 5.09 1.55
C ALA A 119 -13.42 4.34 2.37
N ALA A 120 -13.65 3.05 2.58
CA ALA A 120 -12.53 2.17 2.91
C ALA A 120 -11.77 1.88 1.62
N TRP A 121 -10.44 1.88 1.67
CA TRP A 121 -9.58 1.57 0.55
C TRP A 121 -8.36 0.80 1.03
N LEU A 122 -8.05 -0.27 0.31
CA LEU A 122 -6.92 -1.15 0.53
C LEU A 122 -6.04 -1.12 -0.71
N ALA A 123 -4.73 -1.00 -0.50
CA ALA A 123 -3.74 -1.24 -1.53
C ALA A 123 -2.73 -2.27 -1.04
N ILE A 124 -2.34 -3.20 -1.90
CA ILE A 124 -1.36 -4.23 -1.60
C ILE A 124 -0.38 -4.41 -2.74
N LYS A 125 0.86 -4.70 -2.39
CA LYS A 125 1.99 -4.85 -3.30
C LYS A 125 2.45 -6.30 -3.39
N GLY A 126 2.64 -6.76 -4.62
CA GLY A 126 3.36 -7.98 -4.98
C GLY A 126 4.61 -7.62 -5.78
N GLY A 127 4.95 -8.45 -6.77
CA GLY A 127 6.10 -8.23 -7.65
C GLY A 127 7.44 -8.47 -6.96
N THR A 128 8.45 -7.69 -7.30
CA THR A 128 9.82 -7.86 -6.79
C THR A 128 10.38 -6.58 -6.19
N GLY A 129 11.04 -6.68 -5.04
CA GLY A 129 11.81 -5.58 -4.47
C GLY A 129 13.03 -5.17 -5.32
N ALA A 130 13.41 -5.99 -6.31
CA ALA A 130 14.53 -5.73 -7.20
C ALA A 130 14.26 -4.63 -8.26
N ALA A 131 13.02 -4.15 -8.38
CA ALA A 131 12.72 -3.10 -9.36
C ALA A 131 13.54 -1.83 -9.09
N SER A 132 13.75 -1.02 -10.14
CA SER A 132 14.33 0.31 -10.00
C SER A 132 13.52 1.12 -8.97
N HIS A 133 14.22 1.79 -8.05
CA HIS A 133 13.64 2.50 -6.91
C HIS A 133 12.77 1.65 -5.96
N GLY A 134 12.70 0.32 -6.15
CA GLY A 134 11.95 -0.60 -5.28
C GLY A 134 12.60 -0.78 -3.91
N HIS A 135 11.77 -1.15 -2.93
CA HIS A 135 12.18 -1.55 -1.58
C HIS A 135 12.03 -3.06 -1.41
N LEU A 136 12.56 -3.65 -0.33
CA LEU A 136 12.27 -5.05 0.03
C LEU A 136 10.93 -5.14 0.78
N ASP A 137 9.84 -4.78 0.12
CA ASP A 137 8.53 -4.54 0.72
C ASP A 137 7.43 -5.42 0.11
N VAL A 138 7.78 -6.55 -0.46
CA VAL A 138 6.80 -7.43 -1.13
C VAL A 138 5.78 -7.93 -0.11
N GLY A 139 4.51 -7.89 -0.47
CA GLY A 139 3.38 -8.17 0.43
C GLY A 139 2.93 -6.97 1.25
N SER A 140 3.61 -5.82 1.20
CA SER A 140 3.21 -4.62 1.94
C SER A 140 1.82 -4.14 1.55
N PHE A 141 1.10 -3.58 2.51
CA PHE A 141 -0.23 -3.05 2.29
C PHE A 141 -0.45 -1.74 3.06
N ILE A 142 -1.41 -0.95 2.61
CA ILE A 142 -1.92 0.22 3.32
C ILE A 142 -3.44 0.19 3.32
N TYR A 143 -4.03 0.77 4.37
CA TYR A 143 -5.47 0.86 4.51
C TYR A 143 -5.89 2.28 4.91
N GLU A 144 -6.89 2.79 4.21
CA GLU A 144 -7.53 4.06 4.49
C GLU A 144 -9.01 3.86 4.75
N SER A 145 -9.57 4.59 5.70
CA SER A 145 -11.02 4.69 5.90
C SER A 145 -11.34 5.96 6.67
N GLN A 146 -12.59 6.43 6.57
CA GLN A 146 -13.03 7.61 7.31
C GLN A 146 -12.13 8.83 7.03
N ALA A 147 -11.63 9.01 5.81
CA ALA A 147 -10.67 10.06 5.44
C ALA A 147 -9.37 10.08 6.28
N HIS A 148 -8.90 8.91 6.73
CA HIS A 148 -7.61 8.75 7.42
C HIS A 148 -6.84 7.54 6.85
N ARG A 149 -5.51 7.65 6.79
CA ARG A 149 -4.63 6.52 6.46
C ARG A 149 -4.18 5.85 7.74
N TRP A 150 -4.73 4.67 8.02
CA TRP A 150 -4.49 3.96 9.26
C TRP A 150 -3.18 3.18 9.23
N PHE A 151 -2.87 2.54 8.10
CA PHE A 151 -1.61 1.82 7.91
C PHE A 151 -0.74 2.57 6.92
N ILE A 152 0.49 2.84 7.35
CA ILE A 152 1.37 3.80 6.72
C ILE A 152 2.53 3.07 6.06
N ASP A 153 2.93 3.60 4.91
CA ASP A 153 4.26 3.37 4.37
C ASP A 153 5.04 4.68 4.51
N MET A 154 6.17 4.65 5.22
CA MET A 154 6.98 5.85 5.48
C MET A 154 7.68 6.38 4.22
N GLY A 155 7.66 5.60 3.14
CA GLY A 155 8.25 5.91 1.86
C GLY A 155 9.77 5.85 1.92
N LYS A 156 10.38 6.58 0.99
CA LYS A 156 11.83 6.55 0.76
C LYS A 156 12.69 7.05 1.91
N GLU A 157 13.98 6.78 1.75
CA GLU A 157 15.06 7.36 2.53
C GLU A 157 15.74 8.52 1.73
N GLY A 158 16.68 9.23 2.35
CA GLY A 158 17.46 10.29 1.71
C GLY A 158 18.33 9.77 0.56
N TYR A 159 18.12 10.31 -0.65
CA TYR A 159 18.91 9.95 -1.85
C TYR A 159 20.41 10.31 -1.74
N ASN A 160 20.77 11.15 -0.77
CA ASN A 160 22.14 11.52 -0.46
C ASN A 160 22.87 10.47 0.39
N LEU A 161 22.18 9.41 0.86
CA LEU A 161 22.84 8.34 1.58
C LEU A 161 23.78 7.54 0.67
N PRO A 162 24.97 7.14 1.17
CA PRO A 162 25.94 6.36 0.40
C PRO A 162 25.33 5.10 -0.23
N GLY A 163 25.59 4.88 -1.53
CA GLY A 163 25.16 3.65 -2.19
C GLY A 163 23.63 3.44 -2.27
N TYR A 164 22.82 4.50 -2.11
CA TYR A 164 21.35 4.47 -2.23
C TYR A 164 20.85 3.80 -3.52
N PHE A 165 21.52 4.07 -4.64
CA PHE A 165 21.18 3.48 -5.95
C PHE A 165 21.92 2.16 -6.23
N GLY A 166 22.64 1.64 -5.23
CA GLY A 166 23.40 0.39 -5.30
C GLY A 166 22.88 -0.65 -4.31
N LYS A 167 23.74 -1.63 -3.98
CA LYS A 167 23.38 -2.76 -3.11
C LYS A 167 23.29 -2.39 -1.63
N GLN A 168 24.01 -1.34 -1.20
CA GLN A 168 24.02 -0.85 0.19
C GLN A 168 22.65 -0.33 0.64
N ARG A 169 21.75 -0.01 -0.31
CA ARG A 169 20.43 0.51 0.00
C ARG A 169 19.61 -0.42 0.91
N TRP A 170 19.85 -1.73 0.87
CA TRP A 170 19.15 -2.70 1.72
C TRP A 170 19.53 -2.63 3.20
N ASP A 171 20.66 -2.00 3.51
CA ASP A 171 21.11 -1.77 4.89
C ASP A 171 20.29 -0.66 5.56
N TYR A 172 19.67 0.22 4.77
CA TYR A 172 18.81 1.28 5.28
C TYR A 172 17.44 0.75 5.69
N PHE A 173 17.01 1.14 6.88
CA PHE A 173 15.83 0.64 7.55
C PHE A 173 14.58 0.77 6.69
N ARG A 174 14.36 1.94 6.08
CA ARG A 174 13.21 2.25 5.23
C ARG A 174 13.16 1.51 3.91
N LEU A 175 14.26 0.89 3.49
CA LEU A 175 14.37 0.25 2.17
C LEU A 175 14.27 -1.29 2.29
N ASN A 176 14.01 -1.82 3.49
CA ASN A 176 13.82 -3.25 3.72
C ASN A 176 12.55 -3.58 4.52
N ASN A 177 12.13 -4.85 4.51
CA ASN A 177 10.85 -5.32 5.07
C ASN A 177 10.67 -5.04 6.57
N ARG A 178 11.72 -4.69 7.31
CA ARG A 178 11.58 -4.34 8.73
C ARG A 178 10.74 -3.09 8.93
N SER A 179 10.78 -2.13 7.99
CA SER A 179 10.01 -0.88 8.05
C SER A 179 8.62 -0.94 7.43
N HIS A 180 8.28 -2.00 6.69
CA HIS A 180 7.04 -2.10 5.92
C HIS A 180 5.99 -2.99 6.58
N ASN A 181 4.74 -2.86 6.13
CA ASN A 181 3.58 -3.65 6.58
C ASN A 181 3.60 -5.07 5.99
N THR A 182 4.69 -5.81 6.21
CA THR A 182 4.92 -7.17 5.71
C THR A 182 5.60 -8.02 6.78
N LEU A 183 5.89 -9.28 6.47
CA LEU A 183 6.47 -10.23 7.41
C LEU A 183 7.97 -9.99 7.64
N VAL A 184 8.45 -10.39 8.81
CA VAL A 184 9.88 -10.62 9.06
C VAL A 184 10.01 -12.00 9.68
N ILE A 185 10.83 -12.87 9.06
CA ILE A 185 11.09 -14.22 9.57
C ILE A 185 12.54 -14.25 10.06
N ASN A 186 12.73 -14.59 11.32
CA ASN A 186 14.04 -14.71 11.96
C ASN A 186 14.95 -13.46 11.80
N ASP A 187 14.34 -12.27 11.86
CA ASP A 187 15.01 -10.98 11.64
C ASP A 187 15.81 -10.89 10.32
N GLN A 188 15.40 -11.63 9.29
CA GLN A 188 16.04 -11.60 7.96
C GLN A 188 15.32 -10.64 7.00
N ILE A 189 16.08 -10.08 6.07
CA ILE A 189 15.54 -9.29 4.95
C ILE A 189 15.01 -10.16 3.82
N GLN A 190 14.00 -9.69 3.10
CA GLN A 190 13.51 -10.42 1.91
C GLN A 190 14.62 -10.59 0.86
N SER A 191 14.53 -11.67 0.11
CA SER A 191 15.36 -11.91 -1.08
C SER A 191 14.91 -11.03 -2.25
N THR A 192 15.80 -10.85 -3.24
CA THR A 192 15.53 -10.11 -4.50
C THR A 192 15.52 -11.05 -5.71
N PRO A 193 14.60 -12.03 -5.76
CA PRO A 193 14.54 -12.98 -6.87
C PRO A 193 14.18 -12.29 -8.19
N ALA A 194 14.65 -12.85 -9.30
CA ALA A 194 14.31 -12.39 -10.64
C ALA A 194 12.80 -12.56 -10.95
N LYS A 195 12.19 -13.64 -10.45
CA LYS A 195 10.74 -13.86 -10.51
C LYS A 195 10.07 -13.14 -9.33
N GLY A 196 9.15 -12.23 -9.63
CA GLY A 196 8.34 -11.56 -8.60
C GLY A 196 7.32 -12.48 -7.93
N CYS A 197 6.74 -11.98 -6.84
CA CYS A 197 5.63 -12.57 -6.09
C CYS A 197 4.29 -12.15 -6.72
N PRO A 198 3.62 -13.03 -7.50
CA PRO A 198 2.39 -12.66 -8.19
C PRO A 198 1.22 -12.47 -7.23
N ILE A 199 0.26 -11.63 -7.62
CA ILE A 199 -1.05 -11.52 -6.98
C ILE A 199 -2.07 -12.24 -7.86
N SER A 200 -2.92 -13.08 -7.28
CA SER A 200 -4.06 -13.66 -7.99
C SER A 200 -5.11 -12.58 -8.32
N PRO A 201 -5.92 -12.74 -9.37
CA PRO A 201 -7.10 -11.91 -9.57
C PRO A 201 -8.00 -11.88 -8.33
N TRP A 202 -8.73 -10.78 -8.16
CA TRP A 202 -9.80 -10.68 -7.17
C TRP A 202 -10.96 -11.61 -7.54
N ASN A 203 -11.36 -12.47 -6.61
CA ASN A 203 -12.48 -13.39 -6.77
C ASN A 203 -13.57 -13.07 -5.74
N PRO A 204 -14.83 -12.88 -6.15
CA PRO A 204 -15.95 -12.83 -5.22
C PRO A 204 -16.09 -14.15 -4.47
N ILE A 205 -16.45 -14.09 -3.19
CA ILE A 205 -16.73 -15.26 -2.35
C ILE A 205 -18.14 -15.17 -1.74
N ASN A 206 -18.66 -16.30 -1.24
CA ASN A 206 -20.07 -16.44 -0.79
C ASN A 206 -20.50 -15.43 0.29
N SER A 207 -19.57 -14.84 1.04
CA SER A 207 -19.86 -13.80 2.03
C SER A 207 -20.14 -12.41 1.42
N GLY A 208 -20.06 -12.25 0.10
CA GLY A 208 -20.11 -10.96 -0.59
C GLY A 208 -18.80 -10.16 -0.52
N ALA A 209 -17.76 -10.71 0.12
CA ALA A 209 -16.40 -10.17 0.05
C ALA A 209 -15.71 -10.57 -1.26
N ILE A 210 -14.57 -9.93 -1.53
CA ILE A 210 -13.64 -10.30 -2.59
C ILE A 210 -12.33 -10.80 -1.97
N GLU A 211 -11.65 -11.71 -2.65
CA GLU A 211 -10.43 -12.34 -2.18
C GLU A 211 -9.33 -12.32 -3.25
N CYS A 212 -8.09 -12.06 -2.84
CA CYS A 212 -6.90 -12.31 -3.64
C CYS A 212 -5.79 -12.93 -2.78
N VAL A 213 -4.81 -13.57 -3.43
CA VAL A 213 -3.67 -14.22 -2.76
C VAL A 213 -2.38 -13.71 -3.39
N ILE A 214 -1.42 -13.32 -2.55
CA ILE A 214 -0.02 -13.09 -2.95
C ILE A 214 0.80 -14.32 -2.57
N ASP A 215 1.55 -14.84 -3.54
CA ASP A 215 2.58 -15.85 -3.27
C ASP A 215 3.91 -15.16 -2.94
N LEU A 216 4.21 -15.06 -1.65
CA LEU A 216 5.42 -14.42 -1.11
C LEU A 216 6.63 -15.36 -1.09
N THR A 217 6.46 -16.62 -1.52
CA THR A 217 7.46 -17.69 -1.32
C THR A 217 8.83 -17.33 -1.88
N THR A 218 8.88 -16.65 -3.03
CA THR A 218 10.17 -16.28 -3.64
C THR A 218 10.93 -15.21 -2.83
N ALA A 219 10.21 -14.23 -2.26
CA ALA A 219 10.78 -13.20 -1.39
C ALA A 219 11.28 -13.77 -0.04
N TYR A 220 10.68 -14.86 0.44
CA TYR A 220 11.07 -15.53 1.69
C TYR A 220 11.72 -16.90 1.47
N SER A 221 12.27 -17.17 0.29
CA SER A 221 12.76 -18.51 -0.10
C SER A 221 13.87 -19.07 0.80
N SER A 222 14.75 -18.19 1.30
CA SER A 222 15.78 -18.56 2.29
C SER A 222 15.24 -18.67 3.72
N GLN A 223 13.99 -18.26 3.98
CA GLN A 223 13.42 -18.13 5.31
C GLN A 223 12.25 -19.09 5.60
N ALA A 224 11.58 -19.63 4.59
CA ALA A 224 10.48 -20.59 4.72
C ALA A 224 10.36 -21.48 3.48
N ASP A 225 9.67 -22.61 3.58
CA ASP A 225 9.38 -23.47 2.42
C ASP A 225 8.26 -22.89 1.55
N LYS A 226 7.31 -22.20 2.19
CA LYS A 226 6.22 -21.48 1.51
C LYS A 226 5.74 -20.32 2.37
N ALA A 227 5.39 -19.20 1.73
CA ALA A 227 4.73 -18.08 2.38
C ALA A 227 3.67 -17.49 1.44
N THR A 228 2.42 -17.41 1.90
CA THR A 228 1.32 -16.82 1.13
C THR A 228 0.51 -15.87 1.98
N ARG A 229 0.10 -14.75 1.40
CA ARG A 229 -0.79 -13.76 2.01
C ARG A 229 -2.13 -13.75 1.29
N MET A 230 -3.19 -14.15 1.98
CA MET A 230 -4.55 -14.04 1.49
C MET A 230 -5.19 -12.77 2.04
N VAL A 231 -5.86 -12.03 1.18
CA VAL A 231 -6.58 -10.80 1.52
C VAL A 231 -8.05 -11.00 1.22
N ARG A 232 -8.90 -10.74 2.20
CA ARG A 232 -10.36 -10.61 2.03
C ARG A 232 -10.76 -9.18 2.32
N PHE A 233 -11.52 -8.58 1.41
CA PHE A 233 -12.05 -7.23 1.56
C PHE A 233 -13.56 -7.25 1.34
N SER A 234 -14.34 -6.60 2.21
CA SER A 234 -15.78 -6.43 2.01
C SER A 234 -16.06 -5.12 1.26
N PRO A 235 -16.55 -5.16 0.00
CA PRO A 235 -16.93 -3.95 -0.74
C PRO A 235 -18.07 -3.17 -0.08
N THR A 236 -18.85 -3.81 0.79
CA THR A 236 -19.97 -3.17 1.50
C THR A 236 -19.52 -2.51 2.79
N SER A 237 -18.71 -3.19 3.61
CA SER A 237 -18.37 -2.71 4.96
C SER A 237 -16.99 -2.08 5.08
N GLY A 238 -16.09 -2.36 4.13
CA GLY A 238 -14.67 -2.00 4.22
C GLY A 238 -13.85 -2.92 5.13
N GLU A 239 -14.49 -3.88 5.81
CA GLU A 239 -13.78 -4.85 6.63
C GLU A 239 -12.75 -5.59 5.79
N THR A 240 -11.53 -5.64 6.32
CA THR A 240 -10.43 -6.33 5.66
C THR A 240 -9.89 -7.40 6.62
N ARG A 241 -9.56 -8.56 6.08
CA ARG A 241 -8.90 -9.65 6.80
C ARG A 241 -7.71 -10.15 6.00
N ILE A 242 -6.55 -10.21 6.65
CA ILE A 242 -5.33 -10.79 6.10
C ILE A 242 -5.05 -12.10 6.83
N THR A 243 -4.82 -13.14 6.05
CA THR A 243 -4.36 -14.45 6.54
C THR A 243 -3.03 -14.79 5.88
N ASP A 244 -1.97 -14.84 6.67
CA ASP A 244 -0.65 -15.26 6.23
C ASP A 244 -0.42 -16.73 6.60
N VAL A 245 -0.22 -17.58 5.58
CA VAL A 245 0.15 -18.99 5.77
C VAL A 245 1.63 -19.17 5.48
N ILE A 246 2.39 -19.64 6.48
CA ILE A 246 3.83 -19.89 6.37
C ILE A 246 4.11 -21.34 6.72
N LEU A 247 4.76 -22.06 5.81
CA LEU A 247 5.18 -23.46 6.01
C LEU A 247 6.66 -23.51 6.37
N LYS A 248 6.98 -24.19 7.46
CA LYS A 248 8.36 -24.38 7.97
C LYS A 248 9.21 -23.09 7.97
N PRO A 249 8.76 -22.01 8.64
CA PRO A 249 9.59 -20.83 8.87
C PRO A 249 10.85 -21.21 9.65
N ARG A 250 11.99 -20.69 9.20
CA ARG A 250 13.32 -20.94 9.79
C ARG A 250 13.62 -19.95 10.91
N GLY A 251 12.69 -19.85 11.87
CA GLY A 251 12.74 -18.98 13.04
C GLY A 251 11.43 -18.21 13.29
N PRO A 252 11.39 -17.34 14.32
CA PRO A 252 10.19 -16.61 14.71
C PRO A 252 9.64 -15.73 13.57
N VAL A 253 8.32 -15.58 13.48
CA VAL A 253 7.66 -14.77 12.46
C VAL A 253 6.98 -13.56 13.08
N ARG A 254 7.37 -12.37 12.64
CA ARG A 254 6.78 -11.09 13.02
C ARG A 254 5.77 -10.65 11.97
N TRP A 255 4.59 -10.27 12.44
CA TRP A 255 3.57 -9.54 11.69
C TRP A 255 3.41 -8.15 12.32
N ALA A 256 3.45 -7.09 11.53
CA ALA A 256 3.26 -5.74 12.06
C ALA A 256 2.74 -4.75 11.01
N VAL A 257 2.23 -3.62 11.51
CA VAL A 257 1.84 -2.45 10.72
C VAL A 257 2.40 -1.17 11.34
N VAL A 258 2.73 -0.19 10.49
CA VAL A 258 3.10 1.17 10.87
C VAL A 258 1.87 2.05 10.95
N ILE A 259 1.79 2.86 11.99
CA ILE A 259 0.67 3.76 12.31
C ILE A 259 1.20 5.15 12.72
N ASP A 260 0.34 6.17 12.66
CA ASP A 260 0.57 7.52 13.22
C ASP A 260 -0.44 7.86 14.35
N SER A 261 -1.25 6.88 14.76
CA SER A 261 -2.36 7.06 15.69
C SER A 261 -2.02 6.62 17.11
N ALA A 262 -2.76 7.14 18.09
CA ALA A 262 -2.80 6.55 19.42
C ALA A 262 -3.41 5.14 19.35
N PHE A 263 -3.01 4.24 20.23
CA PHE A 263 -3.58 2.89 20.30
C PHE A 263 -3.72 2.37 21.73
N THR A 264 -4.64 1.43 21.90
CA THR A 264 -4.78 0.62 23.13
C THR A 264 -4.85 -0.85 22.76
N ILE A 265 -4.24 -1.70 23.61
CA ILE A 265 -4.24 -3.16 23.45
C ILE A 265 -5.15 -3.77 24.50
N GLN A 266 -6.06 -4.66 24.09
CA GLN A 266 -6.96 -5.40 24.97
C GLN A 266 -7.06 -6.85 24.49
N GLY A 267 -6.23 -7.73 25.09
CA GLY A 267 -6.12 -9.13 24.67
C GLY A 267 -5.76 -9.21 23.18
N LYS A 268 -6.62 -9.85 22.38
CA LYS A 268 -6.41 -10.00 20.92
C LYS A 268 -6.78 -8.77 20.08
N LYS A 269 -7.27 -7.68 20.68
CA LYS A 269 -7.71 -6.49 19.97
C LYS A 269 -6.76 -5.31 20.16
N ILE A 270 -6.57 -4.54 19.09
CA ILE A 270 -5.97 -3.20 19.14
C ILE A 270 -7.00 -2.19 18.66
N THR A 271 -7.22 -1.12 19.41
CA THR A 271 -8.04 0.01 18.95
C THR A 271 -7.13 1.19 18.63
N LEU A 272 -7.12 1.63 17.38
CA LEU A 272 -6.46 2.85 16.92
C LEU A 272 -7.42 4.03 17.06
N THR A 273 -6.93 5.20 17.46
CA THR A 273 -7.73 6.43 17.56
C THR A 273 -7.00 7.61 16.96
N ASN A 274 -7.68 8.35 16.08
CA ASN A 274 -7.18 9.60 15.50
C ASN A 274 -8.34 10.59 15.33
N LYS A 275 -8.25 11.77 15.96
CA LYS A 275 -9.25 12.87 15.85
C LYS A 275 -10.72 12.40 15.96
N GLY A 276 -11.01 11.57 16.96
CA GLY A 276 -12.35 11.02 17.22
C GLY A 276 -12.76 9.81 16.36
N LYS A 277 -11.99 9.48 15.32
CA LYS A 277 -12.19 8.28 14.48
C LYS A 277 -11.48 7.08 15.12
N LYS A 278 -11.97 5.88 14.83
CA LYS A 278 -11.41 4.63 15.35
C LYS A 278 -11.27 3.56 14.27
N LEU A 279 -10.28 2.70 14.43
CA LEU A 279 -10.12 1.44 13.70
C LEU A 279 -9.80 0.34 14.72
N THR A 280 -10.49 -0.80 14.65
CA THR A 280 -10.21 -1.92 15.55
C THR A 280 -9.59 -3.07 14.78
N LEU A 281 -8.37 -3.46 15.14
CA LEU A 281 -7.73 -4.68 14.67
C LEU A 281 -8.09 -5.83 15.63
N THR A 282 -8.39 -7.01 15.10
CA THR A 282 -8.64 -8.23 15.87
C THR A 282 -7.78 -9.35 15.34
N ARG A 283 -7.00 -9.99 16.22
CA ARG A 283 -6.26 -11.21 15.91
C ARG A 283 -7.13 -12.44 16.14
N HIS A 284 -7.15 -13.36 15.18
CA HIS A 284 -7.98 -14.57 15.20
C HIS A 284 -7.20 -15.85 15.47
N ASP A 285 -5.89 -15.87 15.19
CA ASP A 285 -5.06 -17.05 15.39
C ASP A 285 -4.66 -17.28 16.87
N SER A 286 -4.05 -18.42 17.14
CA SER A 286 -3.58 -18.84 18.48
C SER A 286 -2.15 -19.38 18.46
N HIS A 287 -1.27 -18.83 17.60
CA HIS A 287 0.12 -19.27 17.49
C HIS A 287 1.06 -18.72 18.58
N GLY A 288 0.53 -18.10 19.64
CA GLY A 288 1.31 -17.48 20.72
C GLY A 288 1.81 -16.06 20.40
N GLY A 289 2.53 -15.44 21.34
CA GLY A 289 2.99 -14.05 21.25
C GLY A 289 1.88 -13.03 21.45
N ASP A 290 2.17 -11.95 22.17
CA ASP A 290 1.21 -10.87 22.40
C ASP A 290 1.41 -9.71 21.43
N TRP A 291 0.36 -8.88 21.30
CA TRP A 291 0.49 -7.59 20.67
C TRP A 291 1.51 -6.73 21.43
N GLN A 292 2.41 -6.09 20.69
CA GLN A 292 3.46 -5.23 21.22
C GLN A 292 3.79 -4.11 20.24
N GLU A 293 4.54 -3.14 20.73
CA GLU A 293 5.14 -2.08 19.92
C GLU A 293 6.58 -2.44 19.57
N PHE A 294 6.97 -2.20 18.32
CA PHE A 294 8.33 -2.38 17.82
C PHE A 294 8.99 -1.02 17.56
N SER A 295 10.30 -1.00 17.76
CA SER A 295 11.12 0.17 17.45
C SER A 295 11.16 0.42 15.94
N LEU A 296 10.97 1.69 15.56
CA LEU A 296 11.24 2.20 14.21
C LEU A 296 12.58 2.95 14.13
N LYS A 297 13.44 2.82 15.15
CA LYS A 297 14.73 3.50 15.18
C LYS A 297 15.64 2.95 14.06
N PRO A 298 16.14 3.79 13.15
CA PRO A 298 17.07 3.34 12.14
C PRO A 298 18.43 2.91 12.74
N PRO A 299 19.21 2.07 12.05
CA PRO A 299 20.52 1.63 12.50
C PRO A 299 21.55 2.76 12.54
N THR A 300 21.41 3.79 11.68
CA THR A 300 22.35 4.93 11.62
C THR A 300 21.66 6.27 11.89
N SER A 301 22.43 7.26 12.35
CA SER A 301 21.95 8.62 12.58
C SER A 301 21.79 9.45 11.29
N ALA A 302 22.31 8.96 10.17
CA ALA A 302 22.16 9.61 8.86
C ALA A 302 20.79 9.35 8.23
N GLU A 303 20.12 8.28 8.64
CA GLU A 303 18.78 7.90 8.19
C GLU A 303 17.68 8.75 8.83
N ASN A 304 16.51 8.75 8.20
CA ASN A 304 15.34 9.42 8.75
C ASN A 304 14.97 8.84 10.13
N PRO A 305 14.77 9.68 11.16
CA PRO A 305 14.54 9.22 12.53
C PRO A 305 13.15 8.63 12.77
N ASN A 306 12.27 8.61 11.75
CA ASN A 306 10.91 8.05 11.80
C ASN A 306 10.02 8.64 12.89
N ILE A 307 10.25 9.90 13.26
CA ILE A 307 9.49 10.62 14.29
C ILE A 307 8.02 10.72 13.88
N GLY A 308 7.13 10.45 14.83
CA GLY A 308 5.68 10.51 14.65
C GLY A 308 5.04 9.21 14.16
N TYR A 309 5.84 8.19 13.85
CA TYR A 309 5.36 6.86 13.51
C TYR A 309 5.60 5.86 14.63
N ARG A 310 4.75 4.83 14.67
CA ARG A 310 4.84 3.70 15.61
C ARG A 310 4.59 2.41 14.85
N MET A 311 5.17 1.31 15.30
CA MET A 311 4.94 0.00 14.69
C MET A 311 4.32 -0.93 15.72
N ILE A 312 3.16 -1.49 15.39
CA ILE A 312 2.45 -2.43 16.26
C ILE A 312 2.31 -3.77 15.57
N GLY A 313 2.40 -4.85 16.35
CA GLY A 313 2.40 -6.18 15.79
C GLY A 313 2.56 -7.25 16.85
N PHE A 314 2.91 -8.45 16.42
CA PHE A 314 3.26 -9.56 17.29
C PHE A 314 4.31 -10.44 16.63
N THR A 315 5.01 -11.22 17.44
CA THR A 315 5.97 -12.23 16.97
C THR A 315 5.54 -13.59 17.49
N VAL A 316 5.44 -14.58 16.62
CA VAL A 316 5.11 -15.96 16.98
C VAL A 316 6.35 -16.85 16.86
N PRO A 317 6.49 -17.90 17.69
CA PRO A 317 7.53 -18.91 17.51
C PRO A 317 7.36 -19.66 16.18
N ALA A 318 8.45 -20.24 15.68
CA ALA A 318 8.40 -21.13 14.52
C ALA A 318 7.55 -22.39 14.82
N ALA A 319 6.88 -22.91 13.81
CA ALA A 319 6.11 -24.15 13.85
C ALA A 319 6.09 -24.80 12.46
N GLU A 320 5.66 -26.06 12.33
CA GLU A 320 5.54 -26.72 11.01
C GLU A 320 4.66 -25.91 10.03
N LYS A 321 3.59 -25.31 10.54
CA LYS A 321 2.68 -24.43 9.80
C LYS A 321 2.18 -23.33 10.71
N LEU A 322 2.28 -22.09 10.23
CA LEU A 322 1.66 -20.91 10.82
C LEU A 322 0.52 -20.43 9.93
N SER A 323 -0.54 -19.92 10.57
CA SER A 323 -1.66 -19.21 9.95
C SER A 323 -1.94 -17.95 10.78
N LEU A 324 -1.23 -16.87 10.49
CA LEU A 324 -1.41 -15.59 11.19
C LEU A 324 -2.63 -14.89 10.60
N ASP A 325 -3.57 -14.46 11.45
CA ASP A 325 -4.87 -14.01 10.98
C ASP A 325 -5.33 -12.75 11.73
N VAL A 326 -5.43 -11.65 10.99
CA VAL A 326 -5.79 -10.34 11.52
C VAL A 326 -6.87 -9.71 10.64
N SER A 327 -7.96 -9.25 11.25
CA SER A 327 -8.95 -8.41 10.58
C SER A 327 -9.01 -7.01 11.19
N TRP A 328 -9.55 -6.06 10.42
CA TRP A 328 -9.84 -4.72 10.91
C TRP A 328 -11.08 -4.11 10.26
N ARG A 329 -11.71 -3.22 11.03
CA ARG A 329 -12.83 -2.39 10.61
C ARG A 329 -12.93 -1.15 11.49
#